data_AF-A0A9W9MKQ8-F1
#
_entry.id   AF-A0A9W9MKQ8-F1
#
_cell.length_a   1.000
_cell.length_b   1.000
_cell.length_c   1.000
_cell.angle_alpha   90.00
_cell.angle_beta   90.00
_cell.angle_gamma   90.00
#
_symmetry.space_group_name_H-M   'P 1'
#
loop_
_entity.id
_entity.type
_entity.pdbx_description
1 polymer ?
#
loop_
_entity_poly.entity_id
_entity_poly.type
_entity_poly.pdbx_seq_one_letter_code
_entity_poly.pdbx_strand_id
1 'polypeptide(L)'
;MAARRGVKWAAFDNADELHKIQKISLGMELVLRIHAQDLTARILLSAKFGAALELTRALLGTDWRLGLKVVGACFHVAFQARLRRWKSHRFGMHLLDIGGRFDDTNFERMVDPLRKVLALQFPGPVTLIAEPGVSMPILSSRWSAK
;
A
#
# COMPACT_ATOMS: atom_id res chain seq x y z
N MET A 1 11.57 14.67 -11.86
CA MET A 1 10.50 15.08 -12.80
C MET A 1 9.11 14.98 -12.20
N ALA A 2 8.74 13.90 -11.50
CA ALA A 2 7.42 13.75 -10.87
C ALA A 2 7.09 14.82 -9.80
N ALA A 3 7.97 15.04 -8.82
CA ALA A 3 7.76 16.05 -7.77
C ALA A 3 7.57 17.47 -8.34
N ARG A 4 8.37 17.85 -9.35
CA ARG A 4 8.27 19.15 -10.04
C ARG A 4 6.98 19.31 -10.86
N ARG A 5 6.24 18.21 -11.10
CA ARG A 5 4.97 18.18 -11.84
C ARG A 5 3.76 18.00 -10.91
N GLY A 6 3.94 18.15 -9.58
CA GLY A 6 2.84 18.03 -8.62
C GLY A 6 2.39 16.60 -8.32
N VAL A 7 3.18 15.58 -8.68
CA VAL A 7 2.88 14.20 -8.27
C VAL A 7 3.00 14.10 -6.76
N LYS A 8 1.88 13.77 -6.11
CA LYS A 8 1.74 13.77 -4.64
C LYS A 8 2.30 12.52 -3.98
N TRP A 9 2.03 11.35 -4.58
CA TRP A 9 2.35 10.05 -3.98
C TRP A 9 3.43 9.30 -4.76
N ALA A 10 4.29 8.57 -4.02
CA ALA A 10 5.23 7.62 -4.59
C ALA A 10 5.29 6.35 -3.72
N ALA A 11 5.40 5.20 -4.38
CA ALA A 11 5.63 3.93 -3.70
C ALA A 11 7.13 3.72 -3.43
N PHE A 12 7.45 2.99 -2.37
CA PHE A 12 8.81 2.49 -2.11
C PHE A 12 8.76 1.10 -1.47
N ASP A 13 9.81 0.30 -1.68
CA ASP A 13 9.91 -1.03 -1.05
C ASP A 13 11.26 -1.34 -0.39
N ASN A 14 12.24 -0.44 -0.51
CA ASN A 14 13.58 -0.61 0.06
C ASN A 14 14.20 0.71 0.54
N ALA A 15 15.31 0.62 1.27
CA ALA A 15 15.98 1.79 1.86
C ALA A 15 16.67 2.67 0.80
N ASP A 16 17.19 2.09 -0.29
CA ASP A 16 17.85 2.84 -1.35
C ASP A 16 16.87 3.79 -2.04
N GLU A 17 15.61 3.39 -2.21
CA GLU A 17 14.54 4.24 -2.71
C GLU A 17 14.24 5.41 -1.78
N LEU A 18 14.19 5.19 -0.46
CA LEU A 18 14.04 6.29 0.51
C LEU A 18 15.18 7.31 0.38
N HIS A 19 16.43 6.85 0.28
CA HIS A 19 17.57 7.75 0.08
C HIS A 19 17.52 8.49 -1.26
N LYS A 20 17.07 7.84 -2.34
CA LYS A 20 16.89 8.50 -3.65
C LYS A 20 15.80 9.57 -3.56
N ILE A 21 14.68 9.26 -2.92
CA ILE A 21 13.55 10.19 -2.77
C ILE A 21 13.97 11.39 -1.91
N GLN A 22 14.67 11.18 -0.79
CA GLN A 22 15.18 12.26 0.06
C GLN A 22 15.99 13.29 -0.72
N LYS A 23 16.82 12.83 -1.66
CA LYS A 23 17.64 13.70 -2.53
C LYS A 23 16.80 14.46 -3.57
N ILE A 24 15.61 13.97 -3.91
CA ILE A 24 14.76 14.53 -4.97
C ILE A 24 13.69 15.46 -4.38
N SER A 25 13.01 15.06 -3.31
CA SER A 25 11.94 15.81 -2.67
C SER A 25 11.60 15.27 -1.28
N LEU A 26 11.64 16.14 -0.27
CA LEU A 26 11.10 15.88 1.07
C LEU A 26 9.58 16.10 1.16
N GLY A 27 8.97 16.75 0.15
CA GLY A 27 7.55 17.09 0.16
C GLY A 27 6.63 15.99 -0.41
N MET A 28 7.19 14.87 -0.88
CA MET A 28 6.39 13.76 -1.38
C MET A 28 5.83 12.93 -0.23
N GLU A 29 4.61 12.46 -0.41
CA GLU A 29 3.95 11.53 0.49
C GLU A 29 4.19 10.09 0.01
N LEU A 30 4.70 9.24 0.90
CA LEU A 30 5.19 7.92 0.53
C LEU A 30 4.23 6.81 0.94
N VAL A 31 4.17 5.78 0.10
CA VAL A 31 3.34 4.60 0.29
C VAL A 31 4.25 3.37 0.32
N LEU A 32 4.28 2.66 1.45
CA LEU A 32 5.12 1.47 1.60
C LEU A 32 4.51 0.29 0.82
N ARG A 33 5.23 -0.21 -0.19
CA ARG A 33 4.82 -1.40 -0.92
C ARG A 33 5.23 -2.66 -0.16
N ILE A 34 4.25 -3.36 0.38
CA ILE A 34 4.46 -4.60 1.10
C ILE A 34 4.30 -5.75 0.11
N HIS A 35 5.32 -6.62 0.05
CA HIS A 35 5.26 -7.82 -0.77
C HIS A 35 4.05 -8.66 -0.35
N ALA A 36 3.48 -9.41 -1.28
CA ALA A 36 2.58 -10.50 -0.99
C ALA A 36 2.96 -11.69 -1.86
N GLN A 37 3.43 -12.75 -1.21
CA GLN A 37 3.77 -13.97 -1.90
C GLN A 37 2.46 -14.68 -2.26
N ASP A 38 2.08 -14.59 -3.53
CA ASP A 38 1.00 -15.38 -4.07
C ASP A 38 1.59 -16.66 -4.67
N LEU A 39 1.57 -17.74 -3.87
CA LEU A 39 2.00 -19.08 -4.31
C LEU A 39 1.09 -19.67 -5.40
N THR A 40 -0.07 -19.04 -5.67
CA THR A 40 -1.04 -19.48 -6.68
C THR A 40 -0.96 -18.68 -7.98
N ALA A 41 -0.11 -17.65 -8.05
CA ALA A 41 0.03 -16.82 -9.23
C ALA A 41 0.69 -17.60 -10.39
N ARG A 42 0.01 -17.64 -11.55
CA ARG A 42 0.54 -18.24 -12.81
C ARG A 42 1.84 -17.60 -13.30
N ILE A 43 2.14 -16.38 -12.85
CA ILE A 43 3.39 -15.67 -13.13
C ILE A 43 3.87 -15.08 -11.80
N LEU A 44 5.04 -15.53 -11.32
CA LEU A 44 5.66 -15.13 -10.06
C LEU A 44 6.29 -13.72 -10.15
N LEU A 45 5.51 -12.70 -10.51
CA LEU A 45 5.96 -11.29 -10.50
C LEU A 45 6.26 -10.79 -9.08
N SER A 46 5.73 -11.49 -8.06
CA SER A 46 5.92 -11.19 -6.64
C SER A 46 7.38 -11.36 -6.19
N ALA A 47 8.19 -12.19 -6.86
CA ALA A 47 9.60 -12.36 -6.50
C ALA A 47 10.47 -11.10 -6.70
N LYS A 48 9.99 -10.08 -7.42
CA LYS A 48 10.80 -8.93 -7.82
C LYS A 48 10.51 -7.62 -7.06
N PHE A 49 9.35 -7.49 -6.39
CA PHE A 49 8.93 -6.20 -5.81
C PHE A 49 8.19 -6.34 -4.48
N GLY A 50 8.43 -5.37 -3.59
CA GLY A 50 7.77 -5.23 -2.28
C GLY A 50 8.65 -5.62 -1.09
N ALA A 51 8.45 -4.92 0.02
CA ALA A 51 9.14 -5.16 1.27
C ALA A 51 8.59 -6.42 1.96
N ALA A 52 9.46 -7.26 2.50
CA ALA A 52 9.03 -8.30 3.45
C ALA A 52 8.37 -7.65 4.67
N LEU A 53 7.35 -8.31 5.23
CA LEU A 53 6.58 -7.76 6.36
C LEU A 53 7.50 -7.45 7.56
N GLU A 54 8.54 -8.25 7.73
CA GLU A 54 9.54 -8.15 8.78
C GLU A 54 10.43 -6.89 8.62
N LEU A 55 10.66 -6.44 7.37
CA LEU A 55 11.50 -5.28 7.05
C LEU A 55 10.75 -3.95 7.17
N THR A 56 9.42 -3.99 7.13
CA THR A 56 8.57 -2.78 7.16
C THR A 56 8.87 -1.86 8.34
N ARG A 57 9.09 -2.41 9.54
CA ARG A 57 9.41 -1.62 10.73
C ARG A 57 10.76 -0.92 10.61
N ALA A 58 11.75 -1.57 10.01
CA ALA A 58 13.06 -0.96 9.79
C ALA A 58 12.97 0.17 8.75
N LEU A 59 12.20 -0.03 7.68
CA LEU A 59 11.92 0.97 6.65
C LEU A 59 11.19 2.20 7.22
N LEU A 60 10.17 1.97 8.07
CA LEU A 60 9.46 3.02 8.83
C LEU A 60 10.26 3.65 9.97
N GLY A 61 11.47 3.14 10.26
CA GLY A 61 12.44 3.87 11.08
C GLY A 61 13.35 4.73 10.22
N THR A 62 13.63 4.29 9.00
CA THR A 62 14.50 4.99 8.06
C THR A 62 13.84 6.23 7.49
N ASP A 63 12.58 6.18 7.08
CA ASP A 63 11.81 7.36 6.64
C ASP A 63 11.83 8.48 7.68
N TRP A 64 11.62 8.15 8.96
CA TRP A 64 11.62 9.09 10.08
C TRP A 64 12.98 9.75 10.24
N ARG A 65 14.07 8.96 10.19
CA ARG A 65 15.44 9.50 10.24
C ARG A 65 15.78 10.39 9.04
N LEU A 66 15.18 10.12 7.88
CA LEU A 66 15.40 10.88 6.65
C LEU A 66 14.47 12.10 6.50
N GLY A 67 13.53 12.30 7.43
CA GLY A 67 12.54 13.37 7.37
C GLY A 67 11.50 13.18 6.26
N LEU A 68 11.26 11.94 5.83
CA LEU A 68 10.28 11.59 4.81
C LEU A 68 8.92 11.31 5.44
N LYS A 69 7.85 11.58 4.69
CA LYS A 69 6.48 11.42 5.16
C LYS A 69 5.85 10.18 4.55
N VAL A 70 5.81 9.07 5.30
CA VAL A 70 5.01 7.89 4.90
C VAL A 70 3.56 8.08 5.35
N VAL A 71 2.63 7.97 4.41
CA VAL A 71 1.18 8.19 4.63
C VAL A 71 0.34 6.94 4.50
N GLY A 72 0.91 5.86 3.97
CA GLY A 72 0.15 4.67 3.63
C GLY A 72 0.97 3.44 3.28
N ALA A 73 0.25 2.39 2.90
CA ALA A 73 0.83 1.15 2.39
C ALA A 73 0.09 0.69 1.12
N CYS A 74 0.79 -0.03 0.25
CA CYS A 74 0.22 -0.68 -0.93
C CYS A 74 0.55 -2.18 -0.95
N PHE A 75 -0.38 -2.98 -1.47
CA PHE A 75 -0.25 -4.43 -1.57
C PHE A 75 -0.43 -4.87 -3.03
N HIS A 76 0.41 -5.79 -3.49
CA HIS A 76 0.28 -6.35 -4.84
C HIS A 76 -0.12 -7.82 -4.75
N VAL A 77 -1.41 -8.10 -4.96
CA VAL A 77 -2.02 -9.45 -4.94
C VAL A 77 -2.09 -10.05 -3.52
N ALA A 78 -3.04 -10.96 -3.25
CA ALA A 78 -3.21 -11.66 -1.95
C ALA A 78 -3.38 -10.75 -0.72
N PHE A 79 -4.28 -9.77 -0.85
CA PHE A 79 -4.64 -8.77 0.15
C PHE A 79 -5.00 -9.32 1.55
N GLN A 80 -5.69 -10.46 1.64
CA GLN A 80 -6.41 -10.86 2.86
C GLN A 80 -5.50 -11.30 4.01
N ALA A 81 -4.52 -12.18 3.77
CA ALA A 81 -3.75 -12.78 4.85
C ALA A 81 -2.70 -11.82 5.44
N ARG A 82 -2.10 -10.95 4.61
CA ARG A 82 -1.01 -10.06 5.04
C ARG A 82 -1.50 -8.76 5.65
N LEU A 83 -2.60 -8.16 5.15
CA LEU A 83 -3.13 -6.96 5.79
C LEU A 83 -3.56 -7.23 7.24
N ARG A 84 -4.05 -8.44 7.56
CA ARG A 84 -4.34 -8.83 8.95
C ARG A 84 -3.12 -8.80 9.87
N ARG A 85 -1.93 -9.08 9.32
CA ARG A 85 -0.65 -9.07 10.08
C ARG A 85 0.00 -7.70 10.10
N TRP A 86 -0.36 -6.81 9.18
CA TRP A 86 0.06 -5.41 9.20
C TRP A 86 -0.49 -4.72 10.44
N LYS A 87 0.20 -3.70 10.97
CA LYS A 87 -0.22 -2.93 12.15
C LYS A 87 -0.16 -1.43 11.84
N SER A 88 -0.92 -0.98 10.83
CA SER A 88 -0.93 0.42 10.35
C SER A 88 -1.32 1.43 11.42
N HIS A 89 -2.19 1.05 12.36
CA HIS A 89 -2.65 1.89 13.46
C HIS A 89 -1.52 2.44 14.34
N ARG A 90 -0.30 1.89 14.26
CA ARG A 90 0.87 2.40 14.99
C ARG A 90 1.59 3.55 14.29
N PHE A 91 1.21 3.89 13.06
CA PHE A 91 1.98 4.78 12.19
C PHE A 91 1.16 5.94 11.61
N GLY A 92 -0.07 6.17 12.09
CA GLY A 92 -0.91 7.29 11.64
C GLY A 92 -1.22 7.28 10.13
N MET A 93 -1.16 6.10 9.51
CA MET A 93 -1.41 5.94 8.08
C MET A 93 -2.89 6.16 7.75
N HIS A 94 -3.15 6.84 6.64
CA HIS A 94 -4.50 7.19 6.17
C HIS A 94 -4.72 6.91 4.69
N LEU A 95 -3.76 6.27 4.02
CA LEU A 95 -3.87 5.83 2.62
C LEU A 95 -3.60 4.32 2.55
N LEU A 96 -4.50 3.59 1.91
CA LEU A 96 -4.33 2.17 1.62
C LEU A 96 -4.60 1.92 0.15
N ASP A 97 -3.63 1.31 -0.52
CA ASP A 97 -3.78 0.79 -1.86
C ASP A 97 -3.85 -0.74 -1.82
N ILE A 98 -4.98 -1.29 -2.28
CA ILE A 98 -5.25 -2.73 -2.25
C ILE A 98 -4.75 -3.46 -3.50
N GLY A 99 -4.12 -2.74 -4.43
CA GLY A 99 -3.67 -3.27 -5.71
C GLY A 99 -4.84 -3.64 -6.62
N GLY A 100 -4.68 -4.69 -7.42
CA GLY A 100 -5.69 -5.14 -8.39
C GLY A 100 -5.87 -6.65 -8.45
N ARG A 101 -6.18 -7.14 -9.66
CA ARG A 101 -6.62 -8.53 -9.96
C ARG A 101 -8.02 -8.89 -9.45
N PHE A 102 -8.85 -7.88 -9.23
CA PHE A 102 -10.27 -8.10 -9.04
C PHE A 102 -10.93 -8.41 -10.37
N ASP A 103 -11.81 -9.40 -10.36
CA ASP A 103 -12.72 -9.72 -11.45
C ASP A 103 -14.12 -9.99 -10.85
N ASP A 104 -15.13 -10.13 -11.71
CA ASP A 104 -16.51 -10.34 -11.31
C ASP A 104 -16.71 -11.61 -10.45
N THR A 105 -15.78 -12.56 -10.49
CA THR A 105 -15.87 -13.82 -9.76
C THR A 105 -15.28 -13.74 -8.35
N ASN A 106 -14.41 -12.78 -8.09
CA ASN A 106 -13.65 -12.68 -6.84
C ASN A 106 -13.92 -11.38 -6.05
N PHE A 107 -14.46 -10.35 -6.68
CA PHE A 107 -14.63 -9.03 -6.07
C PHE A 107 -15.51 -9.10 -4.81
N GLU A 108 -16.73 -9.66 -4.92
CA GLU A 108 -17.67 -9.74 -3.80
C GLU A 108 -17.10 -10.52 -2.61
N ARG A 109 -16.39 -11.62 -2.89
CA ARG A 109 -15.73 -12.46 -1.88
C ARG A 109 -14.62 -11.72 -1.12
N MET A 110 -14.10 -10.65 -1.70
CA MET A 110 -13.05 -9.83 -1.09
C MET A 110 -13.57 -8.68 -0.24
N VAL A 111 -14.78 -8.19 -0.49
CA VAL A 111 -15.34 -6.99 0.17
C VAL A 111 -15.44 -7.18 1.68
N ASP A 112 -16.02 -8.29 2.15
CA ASP A 112 -16.26 -8.50 3.58
C ASP A 112 -14.96 -8.66 4.39
N PRO A 113 -13.99 -9.50 3.96
CA PRO A 113 -12.67 -9.53 4.57
C PRO A 113 -12.00 -8.15 4.56
N LEU A 114 -12.08 -7.41 3.46
CA LEU A 114 -11.53 -6.06 3.35
C LEU A 114 -12.11 -5.10 4.38
N ARG A 115 -13.44 -5.04 4.52
CA ARG A 115 -14.10 -4.20 5.52
C ARG A 115 -13.65 -4.53 6.94
N LYS A 116 -13.56 -5.83 7.27
CA LYS A 116 -13.11 -6.28 8.60
C LYS A 116 -11.68 -5.84 8.88
N VAL A 117 -10.78 -5.98 7.92
CA VAL A 117 -9.38 -5.59 8.15
C VAL A 117 -9.24 -4.07 8.20
N LEU A 118 -9.94 -3.33 7.36
CA LEU A 118 -9.97 -1.86 7.42
C LEU A 118 -10.40 -1.36 8.80
N ALA A 119 -11.51 -1.88 9.34
CA ALA A 119 -12.02 -1.47 10.65
C ALA A 119 -11.01 -1.75 11.79
N LEU A 120 -10.22 -2.82 11.69
CA LEU A 120 -9.21 -3.18 12.69
C LEU A 120 -7.92 -2.36 12.56
N GLN A 121 -7.53 -2.06 11.32
CA GLN A 121 -6.20 -1.54 11.00
C GLN A 121 -6.18 -0.03 10.79
N PHE A 122 -7.32 0.55 10.44
CA PHE A 122 -7.52 1.96 10.14
C PHE A 122 -8.80 2.45 10.84
N PRO A 123 -8.74 2.70 12.16
CA PRO A 123 -9.92 3.14 12.92
C PRO A 123 -10.35 4.58 12.60
N GLY A 124 -9.52 5.35 11.88
CA GLY A 124 -9.84 6.69 11.39
C GLY A 124 -10.16 6.71 9.90
N PRO A 125 -10.45 7.91 9.34
CA PRO A 125 -10.69 8.07 7.91
C PRO A 125 -9.52 7.53 7.08
N VAL A 126 -9.83 6.63 6.15
CA VAL A 126 -8.85 6.03 5.25
C VAL A 126 -9.22 6.31 3.80
N THR A 127 -8.26 6.81 3.03
CA THR A 127 -8.35 6.88 1.58
C THR A 127 -8.00 5.49 1.04
N LEU A 128 -8.98 4.83 0.45
CA LEU A 128 -8.80 3.52 -0.19
C LEU A 128 -8.65 3.73 -1.70
N ILE A 129 -7.58 3.21 -2.28
CA ILE A 129 -7.39 3.16 -3.73
C ILE A 129 -7.15 1.71 -4.16
N ALA A 130 -7.39 1.44 -5.45
CA ALA A 130 -7.11 0.18 -6.08
C ALA A 130 -6.46 0.46 -7.44
N GLU A 131 -5.65 -0.49 -7.90
CA GLU A 131 -5.00 -0.50 -9.21
C GLU A 131 -5.62 -1.63 -10.08
N PRO A 132 -6.93 -1.55 -10.43
CA PRO A 132 -7.54 -2.57 -11.27
C PRO A 132 -6.87 -2.58 -12.65
N GLY A 133 -6.56 -3.79 -13.12
CA GLY A 133 -6.01 -4.04 -14.45
C GLY A 133 -7.10 -4.40 -15.46
N VAL A 134 -6.83 -5.40 -16.31
CA VAL A 134 -7.53 -5.78 -17.55
C VAL A 134 -9.04 -6.10 -17.41
N SER A 135 -9.67 -5.97 -16.24
CA SER A 135 -11.06 -6.40 -16.02
C SER A 135 -11.99 -5.44 -15.28
N MET A 136 -11.57 -4.26 -14.78
CA MET A 136 -12.51 -3.32 -14.13
C MET A 136 -12.16 -1.84 -14.30
N PRO A 137 -13.15 -0.94 -14.45
CA PRO A 137 -12.93 0.51 -14.40
C PRO A 137 -12.47 0.95 -13.00
N ILE A 138 -11.62 1.98 -12.94
CA ILE A 138 -11.08 2.53 -11.69
C ILE A 138 -12.21 3.08 -10.82
N LEU A 139 -12.51 2.38 -9.72
CA LEU A 139 -13.40 2.87 -8.66
C LEU A 139 -12.57 3.63 -7.63
N SER A 140 -12.67 4.96 -7.60
CA SER A 140 -12.21 5.76 -6.46
C SER A 140 -13.40 6.09 -5.57
N SER A 141 -13.32 5.78 -4.28
CA SER A 141 -14.34 6.17 -3.30
C SER A 141 -13.68 6.53 -1.97
N ARG A 142 -14.18 7.58 -1.31
CA ARG A 142 -13.78 7.92 0.05
C ARG A 142 -14.58 7.04 1.01
N TRP A 143 -13.89 6.22 1.81
CA TRP A 143 -14.53 5.42 2.83
C TRP A 143 -14.47 6.16 4.17
N SER A 144 -15.64 6.33 4.81
CA SER A 144 -15.75 6.90 6.15
C SER A 144 -16.46 5.86 7.02
N ALA A 145 -15.77 5.33 8.02
CA ALA A 145 -16.37 4.45 9.00
C ALA A 145 -17.36 5.26 9.84
N LYS A 146 -18.64 4.85 9.84
CA LYS A 146 -19.56 5.19 10.93
C LYS A 146 -19.34 4.22 12.07
#